data_AF-C6VWV4-F1
#
_entry.id   AF-C6VWV4-F1
#
_cell.length_a   1.000
_cell.length_b   1.000
_cell.length_c   1.000
_cell.angle_alpha   90.00
_cell.angle_beta   90.00
_cell.angle_gamma   90.00
#
_symmetry.space_group_name_H-M   'P 1'
#
loop_
_entity.id
_entity.type
_entity.pdbx_description
1 polymer ?
#
loop_
_entity_poly.entity_id
_entity_poly.type
_entity_poly.pdbx_seq_one_letter_code
_entity_poly.pdbx_strand_id
1 'polypeptide(L)'
;MHFNNPIKCITMKNLLFNPFRICFIILLMSGTSLPSIAQSDSSSRIHVGFIYPISSNGKQAASITNRFSLHVIAGLSKAETGASISSIANIVKQDAAGAQIAGAANVIGGSASGTQMAGVANVIGGGAKGAQLAGFGNIIGGEAQGAQIAGVINLSESSGAAQVAGFANITKKHAKGLQLAGFFNRGEEVNAQMAGFANVAKKVKGIQLAGLINIADSSDYPIAIFNFIKNGEKSVALTFDETMTGVVSFRSGGHVLYGIAGIGYNFKDNAKAMYAAEGGLGAHIPLSSKALGGRLRLNLEAVSHTLTDFDGGHYNKNSLRVLPALKWGNHFEAFAGPTLNYVSYDREDNYDFIKKYIWKNNSSDDFQGLFVGFNVGVQYVF
;
A
#
# COMPACT_ATOMS: atom_id res chain seq x y z
N MET A 1 -42.02 -30.04 -26.56
CA MET A 1 -41.75 -28.66 -26.10
C MET A 1 -40.77 -28.75 -24.93
N HIS A 2 -39.49 -28.52 -25.22
CA HIS A 2 -38.42 -28.47 -24.23
C HIS A 2 -38.38 -27.08 -23.60
N PHE A 3 -38.44 -26.99 -22.27
CA PHE A 3 -37.67 -26.00 -21.52
C PHE A 3 -37.22 -26.63 -20.20
N ASN A 4 -35.96 -27.07 -20.22
CA ASN A 4 -35.11 -27.34 -19.07
C ASN A 4 -34.28 -26.08 -18.84
N ASN A 5 -34.20 -25.57 -17.61
CA ASN A 5 -32.97 -24.93 -17.11
C ASN A 5 -33.01 -24.71 -15.59
N PRO A 6 -32.14 -25.39 -14.82
CA PRO A 6 -31.80 -24.97 -13.48
C PRO A 6 -30.68 -23.91 -13.51
N ILE A 7 -30.76 -22.99 -12.55
CA ILE A 7 -29.86 -21.88 -12.30
C ILE A 7 -28.42 -22.40 -12.13
N LYS A 8 -27.56 -22.10 -13.10
CA LYS A 8 -26.12 -22.32 -13.04
C LYS A 8 -25.45 -21.14 -12.35
N CYS A 9 -24.70 -21.48 -11.30
CA CYS A 9 -23.67 -20.70 -10.63
C CYS A 9 -22.81 -19.90 -11.64
N ILE A 10 -22.88 -18.57 -11.58
CA ILE A 10 -22.01 -17.67 -12.35
C ILE A 10 -20.72 -17.50 -11.56
N THR A 11 -19.69 -18.20 -12.02
CA THR A 11 -18.30 -17.96 -11.63
C THR A 11 -17.87 -16.61 -12.19
N MET A 12 -17.71 -15.58 -11.34
CA MET A 12 -17.07 -14.33 -11.73
C MET A 12 -15.56 -14.56 -11.93
N LYS A 13 -15.19 -15.05 -13.12
CA LYS A 13 -13.85 -14.89 -13.67
C LYS A 13 -13.93 -13.89 -14.82
N ASN A 14 -12.99 -12.94 -14.79
CA ASN A 14 -12.62 -12.06 -15.90
C ASN A 14 -13.54 -10.89 -16.23
N LEU A 15 -13.57 -9.89 -15.34
CA LEU A 15 -13.68 -8.51 -15.78
C LEU A 15 -12.76 -7.65 -14.89
N LEU A 16 -11.65 -7.20 -15.47
CA LEU A 16 -10.93 -5.94 -15.19
C LEU A 16 -9.43 -6.12 -15.46
N PHE A 17 -8.91 -5.22 -16.31
CA PHE A 17 -7.49 -4.97 -16.59
C PHE A 17 -6.71 -6.09 -17.28
N ASN A 18 -6.75 -6.08 -18.62
CA ASN A 18 -5.78 -6.80 -19.45
C ASN A 18 -4.71 -5.82 -19.97
N PRO A 19 -3.57 -5.62 -19.26
CA PRO A 19 -2.49 -4.72 -19.70
C PRO A 19 -1.79 -5.17 -20.99
N PHE A 20 -2.12 -6.36 -21.52
CA PHE A 20 -1.57 -6.86 -22.78
C PHE A 20 -1.94 -6.03 -24.01
N ARG A 21 -3.07 -5.31 -24.01
CA ARG A 21 -3.51 -4.56 -25.21
C ARG A 21 -2.72 -3.29 -25.46
N ILE A 22 -2.14 -2.68 -24.42
CA ILE A 22 -1.28 -1.50 -24.57
C ILE A 22 0.13 -1.91 -25.02
N CYS A 23 0.62 -3.09 -24.62
CA CYS A 23 1.82 -3.67 -25.22
C CYS A 23 1.63 -4.03 -26.71
N PHE A 24 0.43 -4.46 -27.13
CA PHE A 24 0.23 -5.00 -28.47
C PHE A 24 0.42 -3.98 -29.62
N ILE A 25 0.22 -2.69 -29.37
CA ILE A 25 0.42 -1.64 -30.39
C ILE A 25 1.91 -1.25 -30.52
N ILE A 26 2.74 -1.51 -29.50
CA ILE A 26 4.20 -1.29 -29.56
C ILE A 26 4.95 -2.58 -29.96
N LEU A 27 4.37 -3.77 -29.69
CA LEU A 27 4.94 -5.08 -30.00
C LEU A 27 4.78 -5.51 -31.48
N LEU A 28 3.95 -4.82 -32.27
CA LEU A 28 3.74 -5.15 -33.69
C LEU A 28 4.94 -4.81 -34.60
N MET A 29 6.03 -4.28 -34.03
CA MET A 29 7.32 -4.06 -34.71
C MET A 29 8.43 -5.07 -34.33
N SER A 30 8.17 -6.05 -33.47
CA SER A 30 9.18 -7.04 -33.00
C SER A 30 9.05 -8.43 -33.63
N GLY A 31 8.50 -8.52 -34.84
CA GLY A 31 8.36 -9.79 -35.56
C GLY A 31 9.69 -10.35 -36.10
N THR A 32 9.98 -11.58 -35.67
CA THR A 32 10.89 -12.62 -36.21
C THR A 32 12.36 -12.58 -35.80
N SER A 33 12.73 -13.47 -34.86
CA SER A 33 14.13 -13.88 -34.62
C SER A 33 14.35 -15.30 -35.13
N LEU A 34 14.98 -15.42 -36.29
CA LEU A 34 15.69 -16.64 -36.71
C LEU A 34 17.05 -16.67 -36.00
N PRO A 35 17.52 -17.81 -35.48
CA PRO A 35 18.86 -17.90 -34.91
C PRO A 35 19.91 -17.89 -36.02
N SER A 36 20.63 -16.77 -36.19
CA SER A 36 21.80 -16.68 -37.07
C SER A 36 23.10 -16.60 -36.26
N ILE A 37 23.90 -17.65 -36.45
CA ILE A 37 25.36 -17.76 -36.58
C ILE A 37 26.18 -16.52 -36.16
N ALA A 38 27.14 -16.77 -35.27
CA ALA A 38 28.17 -15.87 -34.75
C ALA A 38 28.64 -14.79 -35.74
N GLN A 39 28.16 -13.56 -35.55
CA GLN A 39 28.68 -12.35 -36.18
C GLN A 39 29.64 -11.66 -35.21
N SER A 40 30.79 -11.21 -35.72
CA SER A 40 31.68 -10.29 -35.02
C SER A 40 30.88 -9.10 -34.49
N ASP A 41 30.86 -8.92 -33.17
CA ASP A 41 30.13 -7.82 -32.55
C ASP A 41 30.74 -6.49 -33.00
N SER A 42 30.03 -5.80 -33.90
CA SER A 42 30.41 -4.49 -34.37
C SER A 42 30.23 -3.49 -33.22
N SER A 43 31.32 -2.88 -32.80
CA SER A 43 31.33 -1.93 -31.68
C SER A 43 31.83 -0.56 -32.14
N SER A 44 31.19 0.49 -31.61
CA SER A 44 31.65 1.86 -31.73
C SER A 44 31.89 2.45 -30.35
N ARG A 45 32.92 3.30 -30.20
CA ARG A 45 33.12 4.01 -28.93
C ARG A 45 32.14 5.16 -28.76
N ILE A 46 31.77 5.83 -29.85
CA ILE A 46 30.96 7.05 -29.86
C ILE A 46 29.91 6.93 -30.96
N HIS A 47 28.64 7.15 -30.62
CA HIS A 47 27.52 7.20 -31.55
C HIS A 47 26.79 8.53 -31.41
N VAL A 48 27.00 9.41 -32.38
CA VAL A 48 26.33 10.72 -32.42
C VAL A 48 25.31 10.74 -33.56
N GLY A 49 24.16 11.39 -33.36
CA GLY A 49 23.17 11.49 -34.43
C GLY A 49 22.04 12.47 -34.17
N PHE A 50 21.25 12.75 -35.21
CA PHE A 50 20.03 13.54 -35.07
C PHE A 50 18.86 12.63 -34.72
N ILE A 51 18.58 11.68 -35.60
CA ILE A 51 17.54 10.65 -35.47
C ILE A 51 17.97 9.45 -36.31
N TYR A 52 17.56 8.23 -35.99
CA TYR A 52 17.75 7.11 -36.91
C TYR A 52 17.08 7.38 -38.28
N PRO A 53 17.74 7.12 -39.43
CA PRO A 53 19.11 6.60 -39.61
C PRO A 53 20.21 7.68 -39.75
N ILE A 54 19.89 8.96 -39.61
CA ILE A 54 20.81 10.10 -39.67
C ILE A 54 21.69 10.16 -38.40
N SER A 55 22.72 9.31 -38.37
CA SER A 55 23.70 9.21 -37.28
C SER A 55 25.05 8.66 -37.78
N SER A 56 26.09 8.73 -36.95
CA SER A 56 27.43 8.18 -37.27
C SER A 56 27.42 6.68 -37.59
N ASN A 57 26.44 5.94 -37.09
CA ASN A 57 26.27 4.50 -37.33
C ASN A 57 25.28 4.20 -38.47
N GLY A 58 24.64 5.22 -39.05
CA GLY A 58 23.77 5.09 -40.22
C GLY A 58 22.63 4.08 -40.04
N LYS A 59 22.32 3.34 -41.12
CA LYS A 59 21.30 2.28 -41.13
C LYS A 59 21.67 1.07 -40.25
N GLN A 60 22.96 0.90 -39.94
CA GLN A 60 23.48 -0.19 -39.11
C GLN A 60 23.41 0.11 -37.61
N ALA A 61 22.86 1.25 -37.21
CA ALA A 61 22.78 1.63 -35.80
C ALA A 61 22.17 0.53 -34.92
N ALA A 62 21.12 -0.15 -35.39
CA ALA A 62 20.45 -1.24 -34.68
C ALA A 62 21.29 -2.52 -34.47
N SER A 63 22.44 -2.65 -35.14
CA SER A 63 23.35 -3.80 -35.04
C SER A 63 24.70 -3.45 -34.39
N ILE A 64 24.91 -2.20 -33.99
CA ILE A 64 26.16 -1.72 -33.40
C ILE A 64 26.00 -1.49 -31.89
N THR A 65 26.97 -1.97 -31.13
CA THR A 65 27.10 -1.74 -29.68
C THR A 65 27.94 -0.48 -29.42
N ASN A 66 27.45 0.43 -28.58
CA ASN A 66 28.14 1.69 -28.31
C ASN A 66 28.62 1.78 -26.84
N ARG A 67 29.63 2.63 -26.60
CA ARG A 67 30.06 3.01 -25.23
C ARG A 67 29.51 4.37 -24.80
N PHE A 68 29.41 5.30 -25.73
CA PHE A 68 28.80 6.61 -25.53
C PHE A 68 27.89 6.95 -26.71
N SER A 69 26.67 7.36 -26.43
CA SER A 69 25.66 7.71 -27.42
C SER A 69 25.05 9.07 -27.10
N LEU A 70 24.96 9.95 -28.10
CA LEU A 70 24.35 11.27 -27.98
C LEU A 70 23.48 11.57 -29.21
N HIS A 71 22.17 11.69 -29.01
CA HIS A 71 21.23 11.97 -30.09
C HIS A 71 20.36 13.20 -29.84
N VAL A 72 20.14 13.99 -30.89
CA VAL A 72 19.32 15.21 -30.80
C VAL A 72 17.83 14.90 -30.63
N ILE A 73 17.33 13.83 -31.25
CA ILE A 73 15.93 13.41 -31.12
C ILE A 73 15.87 12.02 -30.51
N ALA A 74 16.33 11.01 -31.25
CA ALA A 74 16.24 9.63 -30.80
C ALA A 74 17.45 8.79 -31.25
N GLY A 75 18.00 8.04 -30.29
CA GLY A 75 19.05 7.06 -30.50
C GLY A 75 18.49 5.66 -30.71
N LEU A 76 19.03 4.92 -31.69
CA LEU A 76 18.77 3.51 -31.90
C LEU A 76 20.08 2.74 -31.87
N SER A 77 20.23 1.76 -31.00
CA SER A 77 21.44 0.92 -30.92
C SER A 77 21.12 -0.55 -30.67
N LYS A 78 22.11 -1.42 -30.93
CA LYS A 78 22.03 -2.84 -30.52
C LYS A 78 22.11 -2.95 -29.01
N ALA A 79 23.17 -2.40 -28.43
CA ALA A 79 23.46 -2.39 -27.01
C ALA A 79 24.24 -1.12 -26.62
N GLU A 80 24.15 -0.73 -25.35
CA GLU A 80 24.89 0.40 -24.78
C GLU A 80 25.74 -0.10 -23.60
N THR A 81 27.02 0.25 -23.56
CA THR A 81 27.95 -0.18 -22.49
C THR A 81 28.37 0.96 -21.55
N GLY A 82 27.84 2.17 -21.79
CA GLY A 82 28.10 3.36 -20.97
C GLY A 82 26.94 4.35 -20.98
N ALA A 83 27.17 5.59 -21.43
CA ALA A 83 26.14 6.62 -21.35
C ALA A 83 25.41 6.81 -22.69
N SER A 84 24.08 6.81 -22.68
CA SER A 84 23.23 7.20 -23.80
C SER A 84 22.35 8.37 -23.41
N ILE A 85 22.41 9.46 -24.18
CA ILE A 85 21.66 10.69 -23.92
C ILE A 85 20.89 11.07 -25.18
N SER A 86 19.58 11.21 -25.06
CA SER A 86 18.70 11.64 -26.15
C SER A 86 17.68 12.68 -25.69
N SER A 87 17.32 13.65 -26.53
CA SER A 87 16.28 14.62 -26.15
C SER A 87 14.88 14.01 -26.08
N ILE A 88 14.54 13.00 -26.89
CA ILE A 88 13.24 12.32 -26.82
C ILE A 88 13.41 10.88 -26.35
N ALA A 89 14.13 10.03 -27.08
CA ALA A 89 14.13 8.59 -26.78
C ALA A 89 15.47 7.89 -27.00
N ASN A 90 15.84 6.99 -26.09
CA ASN A 90 16.85 5.97 -26.32
C ASN A 90 16.16 4.63 -26.59
N ILE A 91 16.47 3.99 -27.71
CA ILE A 91 15.95 2.67 -28.09
C ILE A 91 17.13 1.71 -28.21
N VAL A 92 17.26 0.80 -27.26
CA VAL A 92 18.33 -0.21 -27.21
C VAL A 92 17.71 -1.58 -27.43
N LYS A 93 18.09 -2.28 -28.49
CA LYS A 93 17.44 -3.56 -28.84
C LYS A 93 17.74 -4.69 -27.84
N GLN A 94 18.94 -4.68 -27.26
CA GLN A 94 19.42 -5.69 -26.31
C GLN A 94 19.67 -5.02 -24.96
N ASP A 95 20.88 -5.13 -24.42
CA ASP A 95 21.22 -4.70 -23.08
C ASP A 95 21.79 -3.28 -23.04
N ALA A 96 21.53 -2.58 -21.95
CA ALA A 96 22.12 -1.28 -21.67
C ALA A 96 22.81 -1.28 -20.30
N ALA A 97 24.07 -0.86 -20.26
CA ALA A 97 24.84 -0.64 -19.04
C ALA A 97 25.22 0.84 -18.95
N GLY A 98 25.28 1.40 -17.74
CA GLY A 98 25.65 2.80 -17.47
C GLY A 98 24.45 3.72 -17.31
N ALA A 99 24.54 4.94 -17.86
CA ALA A 99 23.53 5.99 -17.69
C ALA A 99 22.69 6.15 -18.96
N GLN A 100 21.38 5.95 -18.85
CA GLN A 100 20.44 6.09 -19.97
C GLN A 100 19.50 7.25 -19.66
N ILE A 101 19.64 8.35 -20.39
CA ILE A 101 18.93 9.61 -20.13
C ILE A 101 18.14 10.00 -21.37
N ALA A 102 16.83 10.13 -21.23
CA ALA A 102 15.94 10.52 -22.31
C ALA A 102 14.91 11.56 -21.84
N GLY A 103 14.61 12.57 -22.66
CA GLY A 103 13.57 13.54 -22.29
C GLY A 103 12.18 12.92 -22.22
N ALA A 104 11.87 11.90 -23.02
CA ALA A 104 10.60 11.16 -22.94
C ALA A 104 10.79 9.72 -22.46
N ALA A 105 11.54 8.87 -23.18
CA ALA A 105 11.55 7.43 -22.89
C ALA A 105 12.90 6.73 -23.12
N ASN A 106 13.23 5.81 -22.20
CA ASN A 106 14.24 4.79 -22.45
C ASN A 106 13.52 3.46 -22.71
N VAL A 107 13.76 2.84 -23.86
CA VAL A 107 13.20 1.54 -24.25
C VAL A 107 14.35 0.57 -24.48
N ILE A 108 14.48 -0.41 -23.60
CA ILE A 108 15.56 -1.41 -23.59
C ILE A 108 14.93 -2.78 -23.74
N GLY A 109 15.21 -3.48 -24.85
CA GLY A 109 14.61 -4.78 -25.14
C GLY A 109 15.11 -5.89 -24.21
N GLY A 110 16.38 -5.83 -23.81
CA GLY A 110 17.02 -6.73 -22.86
C GLY A 110 17.02 -6.20 -21.43
N SER A 111 18.14 -6.36 -20.74
CA SER A 111 18.34 -5.93 -19.36
C SER A 111 19.07 -4.59 -19.27
N ALA A 112 18.80 -3.86 -18.18
CA ALA A 112 19.46 -2.60 -17.89
C ALA A 112 20.30 -2.70 -16.61
N SER A 113 21.51 -2.13 -16.60
CA SER A 113 22.37 -2.04 -15.42
C SER A 113 22.91 -0.63 -15.26
N GLY A 114 22.60 0.06 -14.17
CA GLY A 114 23.01 1.43 -13.90
C GLY A 114 21.82 2.35 -13.64
N THR A 115 21.86 3.57 -14.19
CA THR A 115 20.83 4.59 -13.97
C THR A 115 20.02 4.80 -15.23
N GLN A 116 18.69 4.74 -15.11
CA GLN A 116 17.76 5.06 -16.19
C GLN A 116 16.90 6.25 -15.77
N MET A 117 16.90 7.31 -16.58
CA MET A 117 16.16 8.54 -16.33
C MET A 117 15.36 8.91 -17.58
N ALA A 118 14.05 9.04 -17.41
CA ALA A 118 13.13 9.40 -18.48
C ALA A 118 12.09 10.41 -18.00
N GLY A 119 11.77 11.42 -18.80
CA GLY A 119 10.70 12.37 -18.44
C GLY A 119 9.31 11.71 -18.40
N VAL A 120 9.08 10.65 -19.19
CA VAL A 120 7.82 9.89 -19.18
C VAL A 120 8.05 8.47 -18.65
N ALA A 121 8.81 7.63 -19.35
CA ALA A 121 8.86 6.21 -19.00
C ALA A 121 10.20 5.52 -19.24
N ASN A 122 10.56 4.60 -18.35
CA ASN A 122 11.58 3.58 -18.59
C ASN A 122 10.89 2.24 -18.84
N VAL A 123 11.12 1.64 -20.00
CA VAL A 123 10.57 0.34 -20.39
C VAL A 123 11.72 -0.62 -20.63
N ILE A 124 11.83 -1.65 -19.81
CA ILE A 124 12.91 -2.64 -19.83
C ILE A 124 12.28 -4.02 -19.98
N GLY A 125 12.55 -4.73 -21.07
CA GLY A 125 11.97 -6.05 -21.35
C GLY A 125 12.48 -7.15 -20.40
N GLY A 126 13.75 -7.06 -20.00
CA GLY A 126 14.41 -7.98 -19.08
C GLY A 126 14.45 -7.49 -17.64
N GLY A 127 15.58 -7.73 -16.96
CA GLY A 127 15.83 -7.27 -15.60
C GLY A 127 16.44 -5.87 -15.56
N ALA A 128 16.25 -5.16 -14.47
CA ALA A 128 16.86 -3.85 -14.24
C ALA A 128 17.66 -3.87 -12.94
N LYS A 129 18.94 -3.51 -12.98
CA LYS A 129 19.80 -3.41 -11.80
C LYS A 129 20.28 -1.97 -11.63
N GLY A 130 19.94 -1.32 -10.52
CA GLY A 130 20.33 0.06 -10.24
C GLY A 130 19.13 0.98 -9.98
N ALA A 131 19.18 2.21 -10.48
CA ALA A 131 18.18 3.24 -10.18
C ALA A 131 17.37 3.61 -11.43
N GLN A 132 16.04 3.63 -11.30
CA GLN A 132 15.12 4.03 -12.36
C GLN A 132 14.29 5.23 -11.90
N LEU A 133 14.33 6.33 -12.66
CA LEU A 133 13.54 7.54 -12.44
C LEU A 133 12.69 7.80 -13.69
N ALA A 134 11.37 7.90 -13.51
CA ALA A 134 10.43 8.22 -14.57
C ALA A 134 9.39 9.24 -14.11
N GLY A 135 9.06 10.24 -14.93
CA GLY A 135 7.99 11.18 -14.59
C GLY A 135 6.59 10.52 -14.55
N PHE A 136 6.34 9.52 -15.40
CA PHE A 136 5.10 8.74 -15.38
C PHE A 136 5.30 7.34 -14.79
N GLY A 137 6.14 6.50 -15.41
CA GLY A 137 6.28 5.13 -14.90
C GLY A 137 7.48 4.32 -15.34
N ASN A 138 7.86 3.36 -14.50
CA ASN A 138 8.88 2.37 -14.79
C ASN A 138 8.21 1.00 -15.02
N ILE A 139 8.48 0.38 -16.16
CA ILE A 139 7.92 -0.92 -16.56
C ILE A 139 9.09 -1.87 -16.80
N ILE A 140 9.29 -2.84 -15.90
CA ILE A 140 10.36 -3.83 -15.96
C ILE A 140 9.71 -5.21 -16.15
N GLY A 141 10.08 -5.93 -17.21
CA GLY A 141 9.52 -7.24 -17.51
C GLY A 141 9.94 -8.34 -16.51
N GLY A 142 11.13 -8.21 -15.92
CA GLY A 142 11.70 -9.15 -14.95
C GLY A 142 11.94 -8.55 -13.55
N GLU A 143 13.08 -8.90 -12.94
CA GLU A 143 13.47 -8.42 -11.61
C GLU A 143 14.06 -7.01 -11.68
N ALA A 144 13.50 -6.10 -10.89
CA ALA A 144 14.02 -4.75 -10.67
C ALA A 144 14.87 -4.71 -9.39
N GLN A 145 16.16 -5.03 -9.51
CA GLN A 145 17.14 -5.00 -8.42
C GLN A 145 17.63 -3.56 -8.16
N GLY A 146 16.96 -2.84 -7.29
CA GLY A 146 17.41 -1.53 -6.85
C GLY A 146 16.25 -0.61 -6.47
N ALA A 147 16.31 0.64 -6.90
CA ALA A 147 15.33 1.67 -6.56
C ALA A 147 14.57 2.14 -7.80
N GLN A 148 13.24 2.04 -7.77
CA GLN A 148 12.35 2.52 -8.82
C GLN A 148 11.53 3.69 -8.28
N ILE A 149 11.61 4.85 -8.94
CA ILE A 149 10.87 6.06 -8.59
C ILE A 149 10.08 6.51 -9.81
N ALA A 150 8.76 6.62 -9.64
CA ALA A 150 7.84 7.04 -10.69
C ALA A 150 6.86 8.11 -10.18
N GLY A 151 6.49 9.07 -11.02
CA GLY A 151 5.42 10.00 -10.65
C GLY A 151 4.05 9.32 -10.52
N VAL A 152 3.78 8.25 -11.28
CA VAL A 152 2.48 7.57 -11.26
C VAL A 152 2.61 6.09 -10.91
N ILE A 153 3.35 5.29 -11.69
CA ILE A 153 3.32 3.83 -11.56
C ILE A 153 4.68 3.15 -11.70
N ASN A 154 4.97 2.19 -10.81
CA ASN A 154 6.01 1.19 -11.04
C ASN A 154 5.38 -0.20 -11.26
N LEU A 155 5.83 -0.89 -12.30
CA LEU A 155 5.46 -2.27 -12.59
C LEU A 155 6.71 -3.13 -12.75
N SER A 156 6.80 -4.21 -12.00
CA SER A 156 7.85 -5.22 -12.18
C SER A 156 7.37 -6.64 -11.86
N GLU A 157 8.14 -7.66 -12.26
CA GLU A 157 7.87 -9.02 -11.84
C GLU A 157 8.28 -9.23 -10.37
N SER A 158 9.48 -8.76 -10.03
CA SER A 158 10.02 -8.72 -8.66
C SER A 158 10.67 -7.36 -8.41
N SER A 159 10.69 -6.91 -7.16
CA SER A 159 11.32 -5.65 -6.77
C SER A 159 12.33 -5.84 -5.64
N GLY A 160 13.44 -5.11 -5.77
CA GLY A 160 14.60 -5.15 -4.90
C GLY A 160 14.44 -4.24 -3.69
N ALA A 161 15.18 -3.13 -3.67
CA ALA A 161 15.36 -2.31 -2.47
C ALA A 161 14.18 -1.36 -2.20
N ALA A 162 13.69 -0.65 -3.21
CA ALA A 162 12.60 0.29 -3.04
C ALA A 162 11.79 0.51 -4.33
N GLN A 163 10.47 0.66 -4.19
CA GLN A 163 9.56 1.13 -5.23
C GLN A 163 8.74 2.29 -4.68
N VAL A 164 8.85 3.45 -5.30
CA VAL A 164 8.15 4.68 -4.91
C VAL A 164 7.34 5.20 -6.09
N ALA A 165 6.03 5.37 -5.90
CA ALA A 165 5.13 5.85 -6.94
C ALA A 165 4.12 6.85 -6.38
N GLY A 166 3.76 7.88 -7.14
CA GLY A 166 2.70 8.80 -6.71
C GLY A 166 1.32 8.14 -6.65
N PHE A 167 1.06 7.12 -7.50
CA PHE A 167 -0.22 6.41 -7.51
C PHE A 167 -0.10 4.95 -7.08
N ALA A 168 0.67 4.12 -7.80
CA ALA A 168 0.72 2.68 -7.52
C ALA A 168 2.05 1.98 -7.77
N ASN A 169 2.38 1.00 -6.91
CA ASN A 169 3.43 0.01 -7.19
C ASN A 169 2.81 -1.38 -7.34
N ILE A 170 3.18 -2.09 -8.40
CA ILE A 170 2.69 -3.44 -8.69
C ILE A 170 3.87 -4.37 -8.93
N THR A 171 4.01 -5.35 -8.04
CA THR A 171 4.97 -6.44 -8.16
C THR A 171 4.22 -7.77 -8.30
N LYS A 172 4.57 -8.58 -9.30
CA LYS A 172 3.84 -9.85 -9.55
C LYS A 172 4.20 -10.96 -8.55
N LYS A 173 5.44 -10.97 -8.05
CA LYS A 173 5.97 -12.01 -7.16
C LYS A 173 6.48 -11.39 -5.86
N HIS A 174 7.79 -11.12 -5.78
CA HIS A 174 8.46 -10.74 -4.53
C HIS A 174 8.87 -9.27 -4.54
N ALA A 175 8.45 -8.53 -3.51
CA ALA A 175 8.96 -7.21 -3.18
C ALA A 175 9.81 -7.29 -1.90
N LYS A 176 11.13 -7.39 -2.08
CA LYS A 176 12.09 -7.65 -0.98
C LYS A 176 12.26 -6.44 -0.04
N GLY A 177 12.03 -5.23 -0.56
CA GLY A 177 12.20 -3.96 0.14
C GLY A 177 10.90 -3.23 0.43
N LEU A 178 10.94 -1.91 0.33
CA LEU A 178 9.81 -1.01 0.61
C LEU A 178 9.00 -0.71 -0.65
N GLN A 179 7.68 -0.86 -0.60
CA GLN A 179 6.74 -0.29 -1.57
C GLN A 179 6.02 0.90 -0.97
N LEU A 180 6.17 2.10 -1.56
CA LEU A 180 5.53 3.33 -1.12
C LEU A 180 4.72 3.94 -2.26
N ALA A 181 3.41 4.07 -2.07
CA ALA A 181 2.48 4.60 -3.06
C ALA A 181 1.54 5.64 -2.46
N GLY A 182 1.15 6.65 -3.23
CA GLY A 182 0.11 7.59 -2.78
C GLY A 182 -1.27 6.94 -2.68
N PHE A 183 -1.60 5.96 -3.54
CA PHE A 183 -2.91 5.32 -3.55
C PHE A 183 -2.86 3.84 -3.18
N PHE A 184 -2.11 3.01 -3.92
CA PHE A 184 -2.21 1.55 -3.77
C PHE A 184 -0.91 0.78 -4.04
N ASN A 185 -0.62 -0.26 -3.23
CA ASN A 185 0.43 -1.24 -3.53
C ASN A 185 -0.12 -2.66 -3.71
N ARG A 186 0.50 -3.41 -4.64
CA ARG A 186 0.28 -4.84 -4.84
C ARG A 186 1.58 -5.63 -4.84
N GLY A 187 1.58 -6.77 -4.16
CA GLY A 187 2.61 -7.80 -4.23
C GLY A 187 2.05 -9.20 -3.94
N GLU A 188 2.83 -10.26 -4.13
CA GLU A 188 2.50 -11.56 -3.52
C GLU A 188 3.21 -11.69 -2.18
N GLU A 189 4.54 -11.60 -2.19
CA GLU A 189 5.35 -11.57 -0.98
C GLU A 189 6.02 -10.21 -0.83
N VAL A 190 5.67 -9.49 0.23
CA VAL A 190 6.14 -8.13 0.46
C VAL A 190 6.84 -8.04 1.81
N ASN A 191 7.93 -7.29 1.89
CA ASN A 191 8.55 -6.98 3.17
C ASN A 191 7.80 -5.83 3.87
N ALA A 192 7.79 -4.64 3.28
CA ALA A 192 7.03 -3.49 3.78
C ALA A 192 6.25 -2.80 2.67
N GLN A 193 5.02 -2.38 2.97
CA GLN A 193 4.17 -1.63 2.04
C GLN A 193 3.43 -0.48 2.75
N MET A 194 3.42 0.69 2.10
CA MET A 194 2.81 1.91 2.60
C MET A 194 2.00 2.56 1.48
N ALA A 195 0.69 2.72 1.68
CA ALA A 195 -0.22 3.31 0.72
C ALA A 195 -1.17 4.32 1.38
N GLY A 196 -1.57 5.37 0.65
CA GLY A 196 -2.59 6.28 1.17
C GLY A 196 -3.98 5.64 1.28
N PHE A 197 -4.36 4.76 0.35
CA PHE A 197 -5.69 4.14 0.33
C PHE A 197 -5.67 2.66 0.70
N ALA A 198 -4.97 1.82 -0.08
CA ALA A 198 -5.01 0.38 0.11
C ALA A 198 -3.72 -0.38 -0.19
N ASN A 199 -3.53 -1.50 0.50
CA ASN A 199 -2.45 -2.46 0.22
C ASN A 199 -3.00 -3.88 0.03
N VAL A 200 -2.52 -4.59 -0.98
CA VAL A 200 -2.92 -5.98 -1.27
C VAL A 200 -1.68 -6.86 -1.43
N ALA A 201 -1.56 -7.86 -0.55
CA ALA A 201 -0.50 -8.87 -0.62
C ALA A 201 -1.06 -10.29 -0.42
N LYS A 202 -0.24 -11.33 -0.63
CA LYS A 202 -0.52 -12.65 -0.04
C LYS A 202 0.14 -12.75 1.33
N LYS A 203 1.45 -12.47 1.39
CA LYS A 203 2.23 -12.54 2.63
C LYS A 203 3.02 -11.26 2.84
N VAL A 204 2.90 -10.67 4.02
CA VAL A 204 3.70 -9.52 4.45
C VAL A 204 4.54 -9.91 5.64
N LYS A 205 5.86 -9.73 5.52
CA LYS A 205 6.81 -10.07 6.60
C LYS A 205 6.99 -8.93 7.62
N GLY A 206 6.83 -7.68 7.18
CA GLY A 206 6.96 -6.49 8.01
C GLY A 206 5.65 -5.71 8.09
N ILE A 207 5.75 -4.38 8.00
CA ILE A 207 4.63 -3.45 8.19
C ILE A 207 3.81 -3.33 6.91
N GLN A 208 2.49 -3.33 7.06
CA GLN A 208 1.54 -3.02 5.99
C GLN A 208 0.67 -1.84 6.42
N LEU A 209 0.98 -0.63 5.95
CA LEU A 209 0.30 0.62 6.33
C LEU A 209 -0.57 1.13 5.20
N ALA A 210 -1.88 1.22 5.41
CA ALA A 210 -2.83 1.86 4.52
C ALA A 210 -3.74 2.84 5.28
N GLY A 211 -4.17 3.91 4.63
CA GLY A 211 -5.15 4.82 5.24
C GLY A 211 -6.49 4.16 5.52
N LEU A 212 -6.95 3.26 4.63
CA LEU A 212 -8.27 2.64 4.77
C LEU A 212 -8.23 1.11 4.80
N ILE A 213 -7.58 0.46 3.83
CA ILE A 213 -7.77 -0.98 3.62
C ILE A 213 -6.44 -1.74 3.46
N ASN A 214 -6.26 -2.77 4.27
CA ASN A 214 -5.22 -3.77 4.08
C ASN A 214 -5.85 -5.14 3.79
N ILE A 215 -5.34 -5.84 2.76
CA ILE A 215 -5.76 -7.21 2.44
C ILE A 215 -4.51 -8.08 2.34
N ALA A 216 -4.48 -9.18 3.09
CA ALA A 216 -3.46 -10.21 2.96
C ALA A 216 -3.94 -11.59 3.39
N ASP A 217 -3.24 -12.65 2.98
CA ASP A 217 -3.42 -13.96 3.59
C ASP A 217 -2.75 -13.98 4.99
N SER A 218 -1.59 -13.33 5.13
CA SER A 218 -0.83 -13.22 6.38
C SER A 218 -0.09 -11.88 6.47
N SER A 219 -0.31 -11.17 7.58
CA SER A 219 0.42 -9.97 8.02
C SER A 219 0.23 -9.82 9.52
N ASP A 220 1.31 -9.66 10.28
CA ASP A 220 1.24 -9.50 11.74
C ASP A 220 1.05 -8.04 12.16
N TYR A 221 1.54 -7.10 11.33
CA TYR A 221 1.54 -5.66 11.58
C TYR A 221 0.76 -4.86 10.51
N PRO A 222 -0.52 -5.18 10.26
CA PRO A 222 -1.36 -4.36 9.38
C PRO A 222 -1.89 -3.14 10.14
N ILE A 223 -1.72 -1.96 9.56
CA ILE A 223 -2.15 -0.66 10.09
C ILE A 223 -3.09 -0.05 9.06
N ALA A 224 -4.39 -0.14 9.30
CA ALA A 224 -5.47 0.52 8.56
C ALA A 224 -6.75 0.43 9.39
N ILE A 225 -7.78 1.19 8.99
CA ILE A 225 -9.12 1.07 9.60
C ILE A 225 -9.67 -0.35 9.41
N PHE A 226 -9.56 -0.90 8.18
CA PHE A 226 -10.01 -2.24 7.86
C PHE A 226 -8.84 -3.13 7.40
N ASN A 227 -8.53 -4.16 8.18
CA ASN A 227 -7.47 -5.11 7.85
C ASN A 227 -8.04 -6.51 7.63
N PHE A 228 -8.24 -6.90 6.38
CA PHE A 228 -8.73 -8.22 5.99
C PHE A 228 -7.56 -9.20 5.86
N ILE A 229 -7.12 -9.76 6.98
CA ILE A 229 -6.06 -10.77 7.04
C ILE A 229 -6.71 -12.15 7.17
N LYS A 230 -6.42 -13.11 6.28
CA LYS A 230 -7.04 -14.44 6.33
C LYS A 230 -6.65 -15.23 7.57
N ASN A 231 -5.35 -15.25 7.88
CA ASN A 231 -4.80 -15.94 9.06
C ASN A 231 -4.82 -15.05 10.32
N GLY A 232 -5.51 -13.91 10.28
CA GLY A 232 -5.62 -13.00 11.41
C GLY A 232 -6.91 -13.21 12.21
N GLU A 233 -7.18 -12.30 13.15
CA GLU A 233 -8.40 -12.32 13.97
C GLU A 233 -9.42 -11.28 13.45
N LYS A 234 -10.68 -11.68 13.35
CA LYS A 234 -11.81 -10.77 13.15
C LYS A 234 -12.79 -10.94 14.29
N SER A 235 -13.33 -9.85 14.80
CA SER A 235 -14.31 -9.89 15.86
C SER A 235 -15.30 -8.75 15.81
N VAL A 236 -16.45 -8.98 16.42
CA VAL A 236 -17.42 -7.94 16.76
C VAL A 236 -17.43 -7.80 18.27
N ALA A 237 -17.22 -6.58 18.76
CA ALA A 237 -17.19 -6.23 20.16
C ALA A 237 -18.38 -5.33 20.53
N LEU A 238 -18.95 -5.57 21.70
CA LEU A 238 -19.86 -4.63 22.37
C LEU A 238 -19.13 -4.07 23.58
N THR A 239 -19.00 -2.75 23.65
CA THR A 239 -18.31 -2.05 24.74
C THR A 239 -19.20 -1.00 25.38
N PHE A 240 -18.99 -0.76 26.67
CA PHE A 240 -19.58 0.33 27.42
C PHE A 240 -18.49 1.07 28.18
N ASP A 241 -18.61 2.39 28.22
CA ASP A 241 -17.67 3.26 28.91
C ASP A 241 -18.30 4.05 30.07
N GLU A 242 -17.45 4.80 30.78
CA GLU A 242 -17.85 5.66 31.89
C GLU A 242 -18.85 6.78 31.53
N THR A 243 -19.01 7.09 30.25
CA THR A 243 -19.97 8.09 29.75
C THR A 243 -21.35 7.50 29.47
N MET A 244 -21.55 6.20 29.76
CA MET A 244 -22.70 5.40 29.34
C MET A 244 -22.84 5.30 27.82
N THR A 245 -21.74 5.41 27.08
CA THR A 245 -21.73 5.18 25.63
C THR A 245 -21.52 3.70 25.34
N GLY A 246 -22.52 3.08 24.68
CA GLY A 246 -22.42 1.71 24.18
C GLY A 246 -21.98 1.70 22.73
N VAL A 247 -20.94 0.95 22.37
CA VAL A 247 -20.39 0.89 21.00
C VAL A 247 -20.32 -0.55 20.55
N VAL A 248 -20.86 -0.81 19.36
CA VAL A 248 -20.63 -2.04 18.59
C VAL A 248 -19.50 -1.76 17.61
N SER A 249 -18.38 -2.45 17.77
CA SER A 249 -17.21 -2.27 16.89
C SER A 249 -16.79 -3.56 16.20
N PHE A 250 -16.43 -3.42 14.94
CA PHE A 250 -15.74 -4.41 14.16
C PHE A 250 -14.23 -4.24 14.34
N ARG A 251 -13.57 -5.31 14.76
CA ARG A 251 -12.11 -5.37 14.96
C ARG A 251 -11.55 -6.36 13.95
N SER A 252 -10.56 -5.94 13.19
CA SER A 252 -9.99 -6.77 12.12
C SER A 252 -8.51 -6.50 11.95
N GLY A 253 -7.70 -7.56 11.98
CA GLY A 253 -6.25 -7.43 12.04
C GLY A 253 -5.47 -8.70 11.81
N GLY A 254 -4.16 -8.59 12.02
CA GLY A 254 -3.23 -9.70 12.11
C GLY A 254 -3.22 -10.33 13.50
N HIS A 255 -2.16 -11.07 13.81
CA HIS A 255 -1.98 -11.66 15.14
C HIS A 255 -1.61 -10.62 16.21
N VAL A 256 -0.95 -9.53 15.82
CA VAL A 256 -0.45 -8.48 16.73
C VAL A 256 -1.30 -7.22 16.60
N LEU A 257 -1.32 -6.58 15.43
CA LEU A 257 -2.05 -5.32 15.22
C LEU A 257 -3.40 -5.53 14.55
N TYR A 258 -4.37 -4.71 14.93
CA TYR A 258 -5.71 -4.68 14.35
C TYR A 258 -6.28 -3.27 14.26
N GLY A 259 -7.21 -3.10 13.34
CA GLY A 259 -8.01 -1.88 13.18
C GLY A 259 -9.35 -2.02 13.89
N ILE A 260 -9.90 -0.89 14.32
CA ILE A 260 -11.17 -0.77 15.04
C ILE A 260 -12.05 0.22 14.28
N ALA A 261 -13.27 -0.19 13.96
CA ALA A 261 -14.31 0.68 13.42
C ALA A 261 -15.64 0.32 14.07
N GLY A 262 -16.34 1.29 14.63
CA GLY A 262 -17.58 1.04 15.36
C GLY A 262 -18.57 2.18 15.30
N ILE A 263 -19.80 1.86 15.68
CA ILE A 263 -20.89 2.81 15.87
C ILE A 263 -21.55 2.54 17.21
N GLY A 264 -22.10 3.58 17.82
CA GLY A 264 -22.66 3.47 19.14
C GLY A 264 -23.72 4.50 19.45
N TYR A 265 -24.21 4.44 20.68
CA TYR A 265 -25.24 5.30 21.21
C TYR A 265 -24.94 5.64 22.66
N ASN A 266 -25.16 6.89 23.04
CA ASN A 266 -25.04 7.31 24.43
C ASN A 266 -26.36 7.13 25.18
N PHE A 267 -26.35 6.31 26.23
CA PHE A 267 -27.54 6.00 27.03
C PHE A 267 -27.72 6.92 28.24
N LYS A 268 -26.91 7.99 28.35
CA LYS A 268 -27.07 8.94 29.45
C LYS A 268 -28.35 9.74 29.23
N ASP A 269 -29.08 9.96 30.33
CA ASP A 269 -30.33 10.74 30.35
C ASP A 269 -30.04 12.21 30.01
N ASN A 270 -30.05 12.51 28.71
CA ASN A 270 -29.83 13.83 28.12
C ASN A 270 -31.03 14.17 27.22
N ALA A 271 -31.32 15.46 27.04
CA ALA A 271 -32.45 15.92 26.22
C ALA A 271 -32.35 15.55 24.72
N LYS A 272 -31.16 15.13 24.26
CA LYS A 272 -30.87 14.79 22.86
C LYS A 272 -30.17 13.42 22.77
N ALA A 273 -30.62 12.62 21.80
CA ALA A 273 -30.00 11.35 21.42
C ALA A 273 -28.63 11.58 20.78
N MET A 274 -27.57 11.01 21.35
CA MET A 274 -26.19 11.17 20.84
C MET A 274 -25.70 9.86 20.22
N TYR A 275 -25.34 9.92 18.94
CA TYR A 275 -24.78 8.81 18.19
C TYR A 275 -23.26 8.87 18.23
N ALA A 276 -22.61 7.72 18.37
CA ALA A 276 -21.16 7.62 18.43
C ALA A 276 -20.59 6.96 17.17
N ALA A 277 -19.47 7.48 16.68
CA ALA A 277 -18.59 6.81 15.71
C ALA A 277 -17.22 6.56 16.35
N GLU A 278 -16.73 5.32 16.26
CA GLU A 278 -15.44 4.88 16.81
C GLU A 278 -14.49 4.49 15.66
N GLY A 279 -13.27 5.00 15.69
CA GLY A 279 -12.19 4.58 14.81
C GLY A 279 -10.87 4.48 15.56
N GLY A 280 -10.06 3.45 15.29
CA GLY A 280 -8.80 3.30 16.01
C GLY A 280 -7.93 2.13 15.58
N LEU A 281 -6.88 1.93 16.36
CA LEU A 281 -5.91 0.86 16.21
C LEU A 281 -5.70 0.17 17.55
N GLY A 282 -5.48 -1.14 17.52
CA GLY A 282 -5.17 -1.92 18.70
C GLY A 282 -4.03 -2.90 18.49
N ALA A 283 -3.46 -3.34 19.61
CA ALA A 283 -2.41 -4.34 19.67
C ALA A 283 -2.76 -5.43 20.69
N HIS A 284 -2.64 -6.69 20.29
CA HIS A 284 -2.72 -7.85 21.17
C HIS A 284 -1.34 -8.17 21.73
N ILE A 285 -1.21 -8.15 23.05
CA ILE A 285 -0.01 -8.60 23.76
C ILE A 285 -0.34 -9.91 24.46
N PRO A 286 0.19 -11.06 23.98
CA PRO A 286 -0.05 -12.34 24.64
C PRO A 286 0.64 -12.37 26.00
N LEU A 287 -0.11 -12.68 27.05
CA LEU A 287 0.45 -12.89 28.39
C LEU A 287 0.66 -14.40 28.59
N SER A 288 1.91 -14.85 28.44
CA SER A 288 2.29 -16.26 28.63
C SER A 288 2.28 -16.66 30.11
N SER A 289 1.10 -16.74 30.70
CA SER A 289 0.92 -17.43 31.97
C SER A 289 0.63 -18.90 31.72
N LYS A 290 1.62 -19.77 31.99
CA LYS A 290 1.46 -21.23 31.96
C LYS A 290 0.33 -21.72 32.88
N ALA A 291 0.01 -20.97 33.94
CA ALA A 291 -1.04 -21.30 34.90
C ALA A 291 -2.47 -21.14 34.33
N LEU A 292 -2.66 -20.34 33.28
CA LEU A 292 -3.98 -20.04 32.69
C LEU A 292 -4.11 -20.50 31.23
N GLY A 293 -3.21 -21.38 30.78
CA GLY A 293 -3.32 -22.05 29.47
C GLY A 293 -3.39 -21.10 28.27
N GLY A 294 -2.75 -19.92 28.35
CA GLY A 294 -2.75 -18.93 27.25
C GLY A 294 -4.06 -18.18 27.03
N ARG A 295 -5.00 -18.23 27.99
CA ARG A 295 -6.31 -17.57 27.89
C ARG A 295 -6.30 -16.08 28.20
N LEU A 296 -5.22 -15.57 28.79
CA LEU A 296 -5.07 -14.15 29.11
C LEU A 296 -4.27 -13.43 28.02
N ARG A 297 -4.79 -12.28 27.60
CA ARG A 297 -4.05 -11.32 26.78
C ARG A 297 -4.29 -9.90 27.28
N LEU A 298 -3.40 -8.99 26.91
CA LEU A 298 -3.57 -7.56 27.13
C LEU A 298 -3.83 -6.90 25.78
N ASN A 299 -4.96 -6.22 25.66
CA ASN A 299 -5.29 -5.41 24.50
C ASN A 299 -4.93 -3.96 24.82
N LEU A 300 -4.07 -3.36 24.00
CA LEU A 300 -3.79 -1.93 24.03
C LEU A 300 -4.52 -1.29 22.86
N GLU A 301 -5.38 -0.30 23.11
CA GLU A 301 -6.17 0.35 22.06
C GLU A 301 -5.95 1.87 22.09
N ALA A 302 -5.82 2.46 20.91
CA ALA A 302 -5.88 3.90 20.70
C ALA A 302 -7.08 4.18 19.79
N VAL A 303 -8.11 4.82 20.32
CA VAL A 303 -9.37 5.05 19.62
C VAL A 303 -9.78 6.51 19.69
N SER A 304 -10.48 6.97 18.65
CA SER A 304 -11.16 8.25 18.58
C SER A 304 -12.66 8.00 18.53
N HIS A 305 -13.41 8.71 19.37
CA HIS A 305 -14.85 8.66 19.51
C HIS A 305 -15.41 10.03 19.16
N THR A 306 -16.30 10.09 18.17
CA THR A 306 -17.08 11.30 17.90
C THR A 306 -18.54 11.04 18.26
N LEU A 307 -19.07 11.85 19.17
CA LEU A 307 -20.47 11.87 19.58
C LEU A 307 -21.15 13.08 18.91
N THR A 308 -22.29 12.87 18.27
CA THR A 308 -23.05 13.92 17.58
C THR A 308 -24.56 13.67 17.63
N ASP A 309 -25.33 14.77 17.64
CA ASP A 309 -26.78 14.80 17.49
C ASP A 309 -27.23 15.12 16.05
N PHE A 310 -26.27 15.25 15.12
CA PHE A 310 -26.47 15.69 13.73
C PHE A 310 -27.03 17.11 13.55
N ASP A 311 -27.10 17.91 14.62
CA ASP A 311 -27.68 19.26 14.62
C ASP A 311 -26.66 20.33 15.08
N GLY A 312 -25.37 20.03 14.93
CA GLY A 312 -24.25 20.96 15.13
C GLY A 312 -23.35 20.66 16.33
N GLY A 313 -23.76 19.78 17.24
CA GLY A 313 -22.96 19.41 18.40
C GLY A 313 -21.93 18.32 18.09
N HIS A 314 -20.66 18.59 18.42
CA HIS A 314 -19.56 17.64 18.28
C HIS A 314 -18.81 17.44 19.59
N TYR A 315 -18.84 16.22 20.11
CA TYR A 315 -18.01 15.80 21.23
C TYR A 315 -16.97 14.79 20.73
N ASN A 316 -15.68 15.16 20.77
CA ASN A 316 -14.59 14.28 20.37
C ASN A 316 -13.84 13.78 21.61
N LYS A 317 -13.67 12.46 21.72
CA LYS A 317 -12.91 11.79 22.78
C LYS A 317 -11.86 10.87 22.18
N ASN A 318 -10.59 11.15 22.43
CA ASN A 318 -9.48 10.24 22.12
C ASN A 318 -9.12 9.45 23.37
N SER A 319 -9.16 8.13 23.28
CA SER A 319 -8.93 7.23 24.41
C SER A 319 -7.75 6.30 24.15
N LEU A 320 -6.85 6.23 25.12
CA LEU A 320 -5.89 5.13 25.26
C LEU A 320 -6.46 4.12 26.25
N ARG A 321 -6.62 2.86 25.85
CA ARG A 321 -7.23 1.81 26.66
C ARG A 321 -6.21 0.71 26.94
N VAL A 322 -6.15 0.30 28.20
CA VAL A 322 -5.35 -0.83 28.66
C VAL A 322 -6.31 -1.90 29.16
N LEU A 323 -6.54 -2.94 28.35
CA LEU A 323 -7.65 -3.86 28.52
C LEU A 323 -7.14 -5.30 28.72
N PRO A 324 -6.91 -5.73 29.97
CA PRO A 324 -6.79 -7.15 30.28
C PRO A 324 -8.01 -7.91 29.76
N ALA A 325 -7.76 -9.00 29.04
CA ALA A 325 -8.79 -9.78 28.36
C ALA A 325 -8.64 -11.27 28.67
N LEU A 326 -9.78 -11.93 28.84
CA LEU A 326 -9.89 -13.36 29.11
C LEU A 326 -10.66 -14.04 27.99
N LYS A 327 -10.01 -14.97 27.29
CA LYS A 327 -10.61 -15.81 26.25
C LYS A 327 -11.31 -17.02 26.85
N TRP A 328 -12.57 -17.22 26.46
CA TRP A 328 -13.36 -18.42 26.70
C TRP A 328 -13.58 -19.17 25.39
N GLY A 329 -12.87 -20.29 25.25
CA GLY A 329 -12.84 -21.05 24.00
C GLY A 329 -12.20 -20.25 22.86
N ASN A 330 -12.66 -20.49 21.63
CA ASN A 330 -12.09 -19.87 20.43
C ASN A 330 -12.88 -18.64 19.95
N HIS A 331 -14.06 -18.39 20.52
CA HIS A 331 -15.01 -17.43 19.97
C HIS A 331 -15.38 -16.29 20.91
N PHE A 332 -15.21 -16.43 22.23
CA PHE A 332 -15.64 -15.39 23.17
C PHE A 332 -14.47 -14.83 23.95
N GLU A 333 -14.46 -13.52 24.13
CA GLU A 333 -13.50 -12.83 24.98
C GLU A 333 -14.21 -11.71 25.74
N ALA A 334 -13.96 -11.62 27.03
CA ALA A 334 -14.35 -10.49 27.84
C ALA A 334 -13.12 -9.69 28.25
N PHE A 335 -13.27 -8.37 28.32
CA PHE A 335 -12.20 -7.46 28.69
C PHE A 335 -12.74 -6.29 29.51
N ALA A 336 -11.92 -5.80 30.42
CA ALA A 336 -12.26 -4.64 31.24
C ALA A 336 -10.98 -3.97 31.72
N GLY A 337 -10.93 -2.64 31.69
CA GLY A 337 -9.72 -1.95 32.11
C GLY A 337 -9.81 -0.43 32.09
N PRO A 338 -8.78 0.24 32.64
CA PRO A 338 -8.72 1.69 32.70
C PRO A 338 -8.53 2.31 31.32
N THR A 339 -9.05 3.52 31.17
CA THR A 339 -8.88 4.36 29.98
C THR A 339 -8.30 5.71 30.37
N LEU A 340 -7.43 6.27 29.52
CA LEU A 340 -7.00 7.65 29.60
C LEU A 340 -7.65 8.40 28.43
N ASN A 341 -8.43 9.42 28.74
CA ASN A 341 -9.29 10.08 27.78
C ASN A 341 -8.94 11.56 27.68
N TYR A 342 -8.74 12.04 26.45
CA TYR A 342 -8.69 13.44 26.09
C TYR A 342 -9.98 13.80 25.36
N VAL A 343 -10.66 14.85 25.82
CA VAL A 343 -11.94 15.29 25.29
C VAL A 343 -11.86 16.74 24.82
N SER A 344 -12.56 17.03 23.71
CA SER A 344 -12.80 18.37 23.18
C SER A 344 -14.27 18.50 22.73
N TYR A 345 -14.97 19.57 23.15
CA TYR A 345 -16.33 19.89 22.70
C TYR A 345 -16.68 21.38 22.86
N ASP A 346 -17.69 21.85 22.15
CA ASP A 346 -18.17 23.23 22.19
C ASP A 346 -18.95 23.51 23.48
N ARG A 347 -18.63 24.62 24.17
CA ARG A 347 -19.19 24.91 25.50
C ARG A 347 -20.70 25.13 25.51
N GLU A 348 -21.29 25.55 24.40
CA GLU A 348 -22.72 25.85 24.32
C GLU A 348 -23.60 24.62 24.59
N ASP A 349 -23.07 23.42 24.33
CA ASP A 349 -23.82 22.16 24.47
C ASP A 349 -23.80 21.54 25.87
N ASN A 350 -22.96 22.06 26.77
CA ASN A 350 -22.82 21.67 28.19
C ASN A 350 -22.96 20.15 28.45
N TYR A 351 -22.14 19.35 27.76
CA TYR A 351 -22.09 17.91 27.90
C TYR A 351 -21.54 17.48 29.28
N ASP A 352 -22.40 17.41 30.32
CA ASP A 352 -22.02 16.94 31.67
C ASP A 352 -21.81 15.41 31.71
N PHE A 353 -21.01 14.85 30.80
CA PHE A 353 -20.74 13.40 30.76
C PHE A 353 -19.91 12.93 31.96
N ILE A 354 -18.94 13.73 32.41
CA ILE A 354 -17.98 13.37 33.47
C ILE A 354 -17.79 14.52 34.46
N LYS A 355 -17.79 14.19 35.77
CA LYS A 355 -17.67 15.18 36.85
C LYS A 355 -16.22 15.44 37.30
N LYS A 356 -15.30 14.48 37.09
CA LYS A 356 -13.91 14.55 37.59
C LYS A 356 -12.90 14.53 36.44
N TYR A 357 -12.08 15.56 36.36
CA TYR A 357 -10.99 15.68 35.39
C TYR A 357 -9.67 15.87 36.11
N ILE A 358 -8.61 15.31 35.54
CA ILE A 358 -7.23 15.48 36.00
C ILE A 358 -6.71 16.85 35.56
N TRP A 359 -7.10 17.28 34.35
CA TRP A 359 -6.74 18.57 33.79
C TRP A 359 -7.92 19.12 32.99
N LYS A 360 -8.07 20.45 33.03
CA LYS A 360 -9.05 21.19 32.23
C LYS A 360 -8.39 22.47 31.73
N ASN A 361 -8.67 22.85 30.49
CA ASN A 361 -8.38 24.19 30.01
C ASN A 361 -9.67 24.88 29.60
N ASN A 362 -9.89 26.05 30.20
CA ASN A 362 -11.10 26.85 30.05
C ASN A 362 -10.78 28.20 29.36
N SER A 363 -9.70 28.30 28.58
CA SER A 363 -9.21 29.56 28.02
C SER A 363 -9.65 29.88 26.58
N SER A 364 -10.40 29.02 25.89
CA SER A 364 -10.87 29.18 24.49
C SER A 364 -12.37 28.87 24.35
N ASP A 365 -13.03 29.19 23.24
CA ASP A 365 -14.46 28.89 23.01
C ASP A 365 -14.82 27.39 23.20
N ASP A 366 -13.84 26.50 23.02
CA ASP A 366 -13.97 25.05 23.22
C ASP A 366 -13.55 24.62 24.65
N PHE A 367 -14.20 23.59 25.18
CA PHE A 367 -13.77 22.90 26.40
C PHE A 367 -12.77 21.79 26.07
N GLN A 368 -11.65 21.72 26.81
CA GLN A 368 -10.70 20.62 26.73
C GLN A 368 -10.45 20.00 28.10
N GLY A 369 -10.42 18.67 28.18
CA GLY A 369 -10.23 17.96 29.44
C GLY A 369 -9.49 16.64 29.30
N LEU A 370 -8.76 16.26 30.35
CA LEU A 370 -8.15 14.95 30.50
C LEU A 370 -8.75 14.24 31.71
N PHE A 371 -9.18 12.98 31.56
CA PHE A 371 -9.70 12.20 32.67
C PHE A 371 -9.36 10.71 32.53
N VAL A 372 -9.33 10.01 33.67
CA VAL A 372 -9.23 8.55 33.72
C VAL A 372 -10.64 7.98 33.80
N GLY A 373 -10.92 7.03 32.93
CA GLY A 373 -12.19 6.33 32.84
C GLY A 373 -12.02 4.83 32.95
N PHE A 374 -13.06 4.11 32.55
CA PHE A 374 -13.08 2.66 32.58
C PHE A 374 -13.92 2.15 31.41
N ASN A 375 -13.43 1.12 30.75
CA ASN A 375 -14.15 0.48 29.64
C ASN A 375 -14.29 -1.01 29.92
N VAL A 376 -15.47 -1.54 29.61
CA VAL A 376 -15.80 -2.96 29.73
C VAL A 376 -16.44 -3.42 28.43
N GLY A 377 -16.16 -4.65 28.02
CA GLY A 377 -16.75 -5.20 26.82
C GLY A 377 -16.62 -6.70 26.70
N VAL A 378 -17.36 -7.21 25.72
CA VAL A 378 -17.32 -8.61 25.28
C VAL A 378 -17.19 -8.61 23.77
N GLN A 379 -16.39 -9.52 23.21
CA GLN A 379 -16.26 -9.69 21.78
C GLN A 379 -16.46 -11.14 21.35
N TYR A 380 -17.02 -11.29 20.15
CA TYR A 380 -17.17 -12.54 19.43
C TYR A 380 -16.17 -12.62 18.27
N VAL A 381 -15.28 -13.62 18.30
CA VAL A 381 -14.19 -13.86 17.35
C VAL A 381 -14.60 -14.92 16.32
N PHE A 382 -14.33 -14.67 15.03
CA PHE A 382 -14.70 -15.56 13.91
C PHE A 382 -13.70 -15.59 12.75
#